data_AF-A0AAI8D8F7-F1
#
_entry.id   AF-A0AAI8D8F7-F1
#
_cell.length_a   1.000
_cell.length_b   1.000
_cell.length_c   1.000
_cell.angle_alpha   90.00
_cell.angle_beta   90.00
_cell.angle_gamma   90.00
#
_symmetry.space_group_name_H-M   'P 1'
#
loop_
_entity.id
_entity.type
_entity.pdbx_description
1 polymer ?
#
loop_
_entity_poly.entity_id
_entity_poly.type
_entity_poly.pdbx_seq_one_letter_code
_entity_poly.pdbx_strand_id
1 'polypeptide(L)'
;MTDLSWKAEQNGPLPGRIAPVMSSKTDSLSGTSPDSRPMRQKLSRSTDLYLDRLASFHSHERTNEETVMQLVVIEDARQPQSASLMQAMLQLRSKVFADRLHWDVENVDGQERDQFDDQAPVYILLVEGSHQVVGSVRLHPAARFSMLRQVFPMLLEGGKLRVHPRMIESSRFCIDKHQPSPSPGYKRLKPAAIAKPSFSSLRTRMLLAGIIDWCLSNEYLELVTATDVRFERILRMAGWPMKRLGPVTVINETESVAGSLEISKAVFERLRPEGYRPFLALTTQQRASS
;
A
#
# COMPACT_ATOMS: atom_id res chain seq x y z
N MET A 1 -29.70 26.80 43.79
CA MET A 1 -28.55 26.28 43.01
C MET A 1 -29.12 25.35 41.96
N THR A 2 -29.14 25.58 40.67
CA THR A 2 -28.81 26.72 39.80
C THR A 2 -29.68 26.52 38.56
N ASP A 3 -30.27 27.61 38.14
CA ASP A 3 -31.13 27.78 36.98
C ASP A 3 -30.28 27.67 35.69
N LEU A 4 -30.72 26.88 34.71
CA LEU A 4 -30.12 26.79 33.38
C LEU A 4 -31.21 27.13 32.38
N SER A 5 -31.32 28.42 32.10
CA SER A 5 -32.18 28.95 31.07
C SER A 5 -31.34 29.71 30.02
N TRP A 6 -31.67 29.44 28.75
CA TRP A 6 -31.33 30.18 27.52
C TRP A 6 -29.90 30.04 26.97
N LYS A 7 -29.62 29.98 25.66
CA LYS A 7 -30.40 30.24 24.43
C LYS A 7 -29.68 29.58 23.24
N ALA A 8 -30.43 29.09 22.27
CA ALA A 8 -29.92 28.74 20.95
C ALA A 8 -29.49 29.99 20.17
N GLU A 9 -28.50 29.80 19.29
CA GLU A 9 -28.10 30.57 18.09
C GLU A 9 -26.61 30.92 18.08
N GLN A 10 -25.84 30.16 17.29
CA GLN A 10 -25.03 30.70 16.19
C GLN A 10 -24.38 29.52 15.45
N ASN A 11 -25.00 29.13 14.33
CA ASN A 11 -24.38 28.29 13.31
C ASN A 11 -23.23 29.08 12.65
N GLY A 12 -22.00 28.80 13.06
CA GLY A 12 -20.80 29.14 12.30
C GLY A 12 -20.47 28.02 11.31
N PRO A 13 -19.91 28.30 10.12
CA PRO A 13 -19.53 27.27 9.18
C PRO A 13 -18.40 26.39 9.75
N LEU A 14 -18.56 25.07 9.62
CA LEU A 14 -17.55 24.07 9.97
C LEU A 14 -16.25 24.33 9.17
N PRO A 15 -15.06 24.32 9.80
CA PRO A 15 -13.82 24.56 9.09
C PRO A 15 -13.42 23.31 8.30
N GLY A 16 -13.06 23.50 7.02
CA GLY A 16 -12.04 22.64 6.39
C GLY A 16 -12.32 22.00 5.04
N ARG A 17 -13.18 22.53 4.18
CA ARG A 17 -13.10 22.23 2.74
C ARG A 17 -11.85 22.93 2.19
N ILE A 18 -10.78 22.20 1.90
CA ILE A 18 -9.58 22.78 1.29
C ILE A 18 -9.88 22.98 -0.21
N ALA A 19 -10.05 24.24 -0.61
CA ALA A 19 -10.15 24.62 -2.01
C ALA A 19 -8.74 24.60 -2.67
N PRO A 20 -8.64 24.34 -3.99
CA PRO A 20 -7.37 24.32 -4.69
C PRO A 20 -6.79 25.73 -4.81
N VAL A 21 -5.54 25.91 -4.36
CA VAL A 21 -4.80 27.16 -4.54
C VAL A 21 -4.29 27.23 -5.98
N MET A 22 -4.80 28.20 -6.75
CA MET A 22 -4.28 28.55 -8.06
C MET A 22 -2.87 29.16 -7.92
N SER A 23 -1.94 28.62 -8.71
CA SER A 23 -0.55 29.07 -8.82
C SER A 23 -0.46 30.49 -9.42
N SER A 24 0.36 31.34 -8.80
CA SER A 24 0.88 32.57 -9.43
C SER A 24 2.41 32.48 -9.57
N LYS A 25 2.87 32.79 -10.79
CA LYS A 25 4.23 33.06 -11.27
C LYS A 25 4.89 34.19 -10.43
N THR A 26 6.20 34.41 -10.26
CA THR A 26 7.53 33.94 -10.73
C THR A 26 8.51 34.13 -9.54
N ASP A 27 9.68 33.50 -9.43
CA ASP A 27 10.93 34.05 -9.97
C ASP A 27 12.09 33.03 -9.90
N SER A 28 12.89 33.10 -10.95
CA SER A 28 14.08 32.32 -11.28
C SER A 28 15.30 32.70 -10.45
N LEU A 29 15.93 31.71 -9.81
CA LEU A 29 17.36 31.76 -9.47
C LEU A 29 18.01 30.40 -9.75
N SER A 30 18.94 30.43 -10.71
CA SER A 30 19.78 29.34 -11.18
C SER A 30 20.87 29.01 -10.17
N GLY A 31 20.90 27.76 -9.70
CA GLY A 31 22.01 27.18 -8.96
C GLY A 31 22.16 25.72 -9.33
N THR A 32 23.13 25.41 -10.20
CA THR A 32 23.46 24.05 -10.62
C THR A 32 24.19 23.30 -9.50
N SER A 33 23.50 22.36 -8.84
CA SER A 33 24.13 21.37 -7.96
C SER A 33 24.46 20.10 -8.76
N PRO A 34 25.67 19.52 -8.63
CA PRO A 34 26.05 18.34 -9.39
C PRO A 34 25.52 17.06 -8.74
N ASP A 35 25.18 16.10 -9.61
CA ASP A 35 24.90 14.68 -9.34
C ASP A 35 23.52 14.30 -8.76
N SER A 36 22.47 14.67 -9.49
CA SER A 36 21.18 13.95 -9.46
C SER A 36 21.10 12.97 -10.64
N ARG A 37 21.93 11.92 -10.65
CA ARG A 37 21.69 10.82 -11.60
C ARG A 37 20.43 10.08 -11.16
N PRO A 38 19.40 9.96 -12.01
CA PRO A 38 18.30 9.07 -11.71
C PRO A 38 18.88 7.66 -11.56
N MET A 39 18.65 7.06 -10.38
CA MET A 39 18.89 5.65 -10.15
C MET A 39 18.18 4.89 -11.28
N ARG A 40 18.96 4.21 -12.13
CA ARG A 40 18.46 3.56 -13.36
C ARG A 40 17.27 2.66 -13.02
N GLN A 41 16.06 3.11 -13.34
CA GLN A 41 14.83 2.33 -13.28
C GLN A 41 14.97 1.13 -14.22
N LYS A 42 15.11 -0.06 -13.65
CA LYS A 42 15.00 -1.31 -14.40
C LYS A 42 13.52 -1.54 -14.72
N LEU A 43 13.13 -1.21 -15.94
CA LEU A 43 11.80 -1.46 -16.55
C LEU A 43 11.13 -2.75 -16.07
N SER A 44 9.85 -2.63 -15.65
CA SER A 44 8.65 -3.37 -16.12
C SER A 44 8.57 -4.90 -16.01
N ARG A 45 9.67 -5.62 -15.81
CA ARG A 45 9.73 -7.08 -16.02
C ARG A 45 8.72 -7.88 -15.18
N SER A 46 8.34 -7.44 -13.99
CA SER A 46 7.42 -8.20 -13.14
C SER A 46 5.96 -8.18 -13.63
N THR A 47 5.50 -7.06 -14.19
CA THR A 47 4.15 -6.95 -14.78
C THR A 47 4.10 -7.72 -16.09
N ASP A 48 5.10 -7.57 -16.95
CA ASP A 48 5.18 -8.31 -18.22
C ASP A 48 5.25 -9.82 -17.96
N LEU A 49 6.08 -10.27 -17.02
CA LEU A 49 6.14 -11.68 -16.61
C LEU A 49 4.84 -12.20 -16.00
N TYR A 50 4.08 -11.36 -15.29
CA TYR A 50 2.77 -11.75 -14.77
C TYR A 50 1.78 -11.97 -15.92
N LEU A 51 1.73 -11.04 -16.87
CA LEU A 51 0.84 -11.13 -18.03
C LEU A 51 1.23 -12.27 -18.97
N ASP A 52 2.51 -12.49 -19.20
CA ASP A 52 3.03 -13.65 -19.95
C ASP A 52 2.65 -14.96 -19.26
N ARG A 53 2.78 -15.01 -17.93
CA ARG A 53 2.42 -16.19 -17.17
C ARG A 53 0.91 -16.43 -17.21
N LEU A 54 0.08 -15.40 -17.08
CA LEU A 54 -1.38 -15.52 -17.26
C LEU A 54 -1.73 -16.07 -18.64
N ALA A 55 -1.11 -15.55 -19.71
CA ALA A 55 -1.31 -16.05 -21.06
C ALA A 55 -0.90 -17.53 -21.17
N SER A 56 0.19 -17.93 -20.51
CA SER A 56 0.65 -19.32 -20.47
C SER A 56 -0.25 -20.24 -19.64
N PHE A 57 -0.82 -19.77 -18.52
CA PHE A 57 -1.76 -20.52 -17.68
C PHE A 57 -3.06 -20.83 -18.41
N HIS A 58 -3.49 -19.98 -19.35
CA HIS A 58 -4.64 -20.29 -20.21
C HIS A 58 -4.35 -21.41 -21.22
N SER A 59 -3.06 -21.76 -21.45
CA SER A 59 -2.67 -22.75 -22.44
C SER A 59 -2.40 -24.15 -21.88
N HIS A 60 -2.04 -24.29 -20.60
CA HIS A 60 -1.65 -25.58 -20.01
C HIS A 60 -2.20 -25.76 -18.58
N GLU A 61 -2.85 -26.91 -18.37
CA GLU A 61 -3.26 -27.54 -17.10
C GLU A 61 -4.53 -27.02 -16.40
N ARG A 62 -5.61 -27.79 -16.63
CA ARG A 62 -6.92 -27.70 -15.98
C ARG A 62 -7.05 -28.78 -14.89
N THR A 63 -6.00 -29.00 -14.10
CA THR A 63 -5.97 -30.07 -13.09
C THR A 63 -5.25 -29.61 -11.82
N ASN A 64 -6.00 -29.57 -10.71
CA ASN A 64 -5.67 -29.09 -9.36
C ASN A 64 -5.52 -27.56 -9.20
N GLU A 65 -6.65 -26.87 -9.03
CA GLU A 65 -6.73 -25.46 -8.63
C GLU A 65 -6.29 -25.26 -7.17
N GLU A 66 -4.98 -25.35 -6.89
CA GLU A 66 -4.43 -24.52 -5.81
C GLU A 66 -4.52 -23.06 -6.27
N THR A 67 -5.28 -22.24 -5.55
CA THR A 67 -5.42 -20.82 -5.88
C THR A 67 -4.05 -20.15 -5.83
N VAL A 68 -3.46 -19.88 -6.99
CA VAL A 68 -2.14 -19.24 -7.10
C VAL A 68 -2.26 -17.79 -6.63
N MET A 69 -1.46 -17.44 -5.62
CA MET A 69 -1.23 -16.06 -5.18
C MET A 69 0.09 -15.55 -5.73
N GLN A 70 0.06 -14.39 -6.39
CA GLN A 70 1.24 -13.77 -6.97
C GLN A 70 1.29 -12.27 -6.66
N LEU A 71 2.51 -11.77 -6.43
CA LEU A 71 2.75 -10.34 -6.34
C LEU A 71 3.07 -9.76 -7.72
N VAL A 72 2.52 -8.60 -8.01
CA VAL A 72 2.74 -7.82 -9.24
C VAL A 72 3.18 -6.42 -8.85
N VAL A 73 4.19 -5.87 -9.54
CA VAL A 73 4.68 -4.51 -9.28
C VAL A 73 4.38 -3.64 -10.48
N ILE A 74 3.65 -2.56 -10.26
CA ILE A 74 3.32 -1.55 -11.27
C ILE A 74 4.13 -0.29 -10.94
N GLU A 75 5.14 0.00 -11.76
CA GLU A 75 5.99 1.20 -11.62
C GLU A 75 5.56 2.34 -12.55
N ASP A 76 4.82 2.02 -13.62
CA ASP A 76 4.23 2.99 -14.52
C ASP A 76 2.77 2.61 -14.83
N ALA A 77 1.85 3.26 -14.11
CA ALA A 77 0.41 3.05 -14.25
C ALA A 77 -0.17 3.55 -15.59
N ARG A 78 0.62 4.22 -16.44
CA ARG A 78 0.17 4.71 -17.76
C ARG A 78 0.29 3.64 -18.84
N GLN A 79 0.98 2.55 -18.55
CA GLN A 79 1.14 1.45 -19.48
C GLN A 79 -0.20 0.73 -19.71
N PRO A 80 -0.66 0.57 -20.97
CA PRO A 80 -1.97 -0.03 -21.27
C PRO A 80 -2.18 -1.40 -20.63
N GLN A 81 -1.11 -2.20 -20.54
CA GLN A 81 -1.15 -3.54 -19.96
C GLN A 81 -1.42 -3.56 -18.45
N SER A 82 -1.24 -2.43 -17.76
CA SER A 82 -1.54 -2.28 -16.33
C SER A 82 -2.98 -1.83 -16.05
N ALA A 83 -3.73 -1.40 -17.07
CA ALA A 83 -5.00 -0.70 -16.89
C ALA A 83 -6.05 -1.51 -16.12
N SER A 84 -6.21 -2.80 -16.43
CA SER A 84 -7.17 -3.68 -15.75
C SER A 84 -6.81 -3.90 -14.27
N LEU A 85 -5.53 -4.11 -13.97
CA LEU A 85 -5.03 -4.25 -12.60
C LEU A 85 -5.17 -2.95 -11.80
N MET A 86 -4.89 -1.81 -12.45
CA MET A 86 -5.06 -0.48 -11.86
C MET A 86 -6.52 -0.23 -11.51
N GLN A 87 -7.45 -0.51 -12.43
CA GLN A 87 -8.89 -0.37 -12.16
C GLN A 87 -9.34 -1.27 -11.00
N ALA A 88 -8.97 -2.55 -11.01
CA ALA A 88 -9.30 -3.49 -9.95
C ALA A 88 -8.71 -3.07 -8.59
N MET A 89 -7.50 -2.49 -8.59
CA MET A 89 -6.86 -1.96 -7.41
C MET A 89 -7.61 -0.74 -6.84
N LEU A 90 -8.02 0.22 -7.66
CA LEU A 90 -8.78 1.39 -7.21
C LEU A 90 -10.16 1.01 -6.66
N GLN A 91 -10.80 -0.02 -7.23
CA GLN A 91 -12.04 -0.59 -6.71
C GLN A 91 -11.83 -1.31 -5.37
N LEU A 92 -10.74 -2.06 -5.22
CA LEU A 92 -10.37 -2.68 -3.94
C LEU A 92 -10.17 -1.60 -2.86
N ARG A 93 -9.48 -0.50 -3.20
CA ARG A 93 -9.27 0.63 -2.30
C ARG A 93 -10.59 1.27 -1.87
N SER A 94 -11.52 1.51 -2.79
CA SER A 94 -12.87 2.00 -2.47
C SER A 94 -13.56 1.09 -1.44
N LYS A 95 -13.61 -0.22 -1.71
CA LYS A 95 -14.24 -1.20 -0.80
C LYS A 95 -13.60 -1.23 0.58
N VAL A 96 -12.28 -1.01 0.66
CA VAL A 96 -11.57 -1.08 1.95
C VAL A 96 -11.64 0.24 2.70
N PHE A 97 -11.30 1.36 2.07
CA PHE A 97 -11.15 2.64 2.75
C PHE A 97 -12.49 3.34 2.96
N ALA A 98 -13.33 3.45 1.92
CA ALA A 98 -14.64 4.07 2.05
C ALA A 98 -15.64 3.12 2.73
N ASP A 99 -15.85 1.92 2.18
CA ASP A 99 -16.98 1.08 2.62
C ASP A 99 -16.72 0.39 3.96
N ARG A 100 -15.52 -0.15 4.18
CA ARG A 100 -15.21 -0.97 5.37
C ARG A 100 -14.61 -0.19 6.53
N LEU A 101 -13.71 0.75 6.23
CA LEU A 101 -13.01 1.54 7.25
C LEU A 101 -13.68 2.90 7.50
N HIS A 102 -14.63 3.30 6.66
CA HIS A 102 -15.35 4.58 6.75
C HIS A 102 -14.40 5.78 6.83
N TRP A 103 -13.27 5.70 6.11
CA TRP A 103 -12.37 6.83 5.98
C TRP A 103 -12.97 7.86 5.03
N ASP A 104 -12.79 9.13 5.36
CA ASP A 104 -13.14 10.24 4.47
C ASP A 104 -12.11 10.32 3.34
N VAL A 105 -12.45 9.75 2.19
CA VAL A 105 -11.57 9.58 1.02
C VAL A 105 -12.29 9.99 -0.26
N GLU A 106 -11.52 10.47 -1.24
CA GLU A 106 -12.04 10.75 -2.58
C GLU A 106 -12.39 9.44 -3.29
N ASN A 107 -13.69 9.24 -3.52
CA ASN A 107 -14.23 8.06 -4.16
C ASN A 107 -15.19 8.47 -5.28
N VAL A 108 -14.84 8.13 -6.52
CA VAL A 108 -15.63 8.46 -7.72
C VAL A 108 -15.93 7.16 -8.45
N ASP A 109 -17.21 6.90 -8.71
CA ASP A 109 -17.68 5.69 -9.42
C ASP A 109 -17.13 4.37 -8.84
N GLY A 110 -17.04 4.29 -7.51
CA GLY A 110 -16.54 3.11 -6.79
C GLY A 110 -15.03 2.89 -6.91
N GLN A 111 -14.28 3.95 -7.21
CA GLN A 111 -12.82 3.96 -7.29
C GLN A 111 -12.25 5.01 -6.35
N GLU A 112 -11.38 4.58 -5.43
CA GLU A 112 -10.67 5.50 -4.53
C GLU A 112 -9.33 5.88 -5.15
N ARG A 113 -9.17 7.17 -5.46
CA ARG A 113 -7.98 7.76 -6.06
C ARG A 113 -7.74 9.12 -5.40
N ASP A 114 -6.48 9.47 -5.17
CA ASP A 114 -6.10 10.80 -4.69
C ASP A 114 -4.99 11.42 -5.58
N GLN A 115 -4.65 12.67 -5.31
CA GLN A 115 -3.60 13.42 -6.02
C GLN A 115 -2.20 12.76 -6.00
N PHE A 116 -1.92 11.86 -5.05
CA PHE A 116 -0.64 11.15 -4.98
C PHE A 116 -0.60 9.98 -5.97
N ASP A 117 -1.74 9.52 -6.50
CA ASP A 117 -1.78 8.53 -7.59
C ASP A 117 -1.27 9.08 -8.93
N ASP A 118 -1.18 10.41 -9.05
CA ASP A 118 -0.63 11.11 -10.22
C ASP A 118 0.88 11.37 -10.11
N GLN A 119 1.50 11.07 -8.97
CA GLN A 119 2.89 11.45 -8.67
C GLN A 119 3.92 10.34 -8.95
N ALA A 120 3.65 9.53 -9.97
CA ALA A 120 4.44 8.35 -10.36
C ALA A 120 4.75 7.41 -9.17
N PRO A 121 3.72 6.91 -8.46
CA PRO A 121 3.88 5.89 -7.44
C PRO A 121 4.37 4.55 -8.01
N VAL A 122 4.89 3.72 -7.12
CA VAL A 122 4.97 2.28 -7.34
C VAL A 122 3.83 1.61 -6.58
N TYR A 123 3.13 0.68 -7.22
CA TYR A 123 2.16 -0.19 -6.56
C TYR A 123 2.69 -1.62 -6.47
N ILE A 124 2.49 -2.25 -5.32
CA ILE A 124 2.66 -3.70 -5.18
C ILE A 124 1.27 -4.29 -4.95
N LEU A 125 0.83 -5.14 -5.87
CA LEU A 125 -0.47 -5.79 -5.84
C LEU A 125 -0.30 -7.25 -5.47
N LEU A 126 -1.20 -7.75 -4.63
CA LEU A 126 -1.39 -9.18 -4.44
C LEU A 126 -2.57 -9.62 -5.29
N VAL A 127 -2.32 -10.53 -6.23
CA VAL A 127 -3.31 -11.05 -7.16
C VAL A 127 -3.53 -12.53 -6.89
N GLU A 128 -4.79 -12.94 -6.88
CA GLU A 128 -5.23 -14.31 -6.63
C GLU A 128 -6.01 -14.81 -7.85
N GLY A 129 -5.70 -16.02 -8.32
CA GLY A 129 -6.33 -16.62 -9.49
C GLY A 129 -6.16 -15.79 -10.77
N SER A 130 -7.18 -15.82 -11.63
CA SER A 130 -7.18 -15.15 -12.93
C SER A 130 -7.54 -13.65 -12.81
N HIS A 131 -6.71 -12.85 -12.16
CA HIS A 131 -6.80 -11.36 -12.09
C HIS A 131 -7.58 -10.75 -10.92
N GLN A 132 -7.87 -11.48 -9.85
CA GLN A 132 -8.49 -10.86 -8.68
C GLN A 132 -7.43 -10.15 -7.82
N VAL A 133 -7.40 -8.82 -7.86
CA VAL A 133 -6.58 -8.02 -6.94
C VAL A 133 -7.17 -8.14 -5.53
N VAL A 134 -6.46 -8.84 -4.64
CA VAL A 134 -6.87 -9.09 -3.24
C VAL A 134 -6.02 -8.32 -2.23
N GLY A 135 -5.01 -7.59 -2.69
CA GLY A 135 -4.20 -6.72 -1.85
C GLY A 135 -3.50 -5.64 -2.66
N SER A 136 -3.25 -4.50 -2.03
CA SER A 136 -2.54 -3.38 -2.64
C SER A 136 -1.77 -2.58 -1.59
N VAL A 137 -0.64 -2.02 -2.00
CA VAL A 137 0.09 -0.97 -1.29
C VAL A 137 0.70 -0.03 -2.31
N ARG A 138 0.71 1.26 -1.98
CA ARG A 138 1.34 2.33 -2.76
C ARG A 138 2.62 2.78 -2.09
N LEU A 139 3.68 2.97 -2.86
CA LEU A 139 5.00 3.38 -2.42
C LEU A 139 5.48 4.64 -3.15
N HIS A 140 6.08 5.57 -2.41
CA HIS A 140 6.72 6.77 -2.93
C HIS A 140 8.08 7.01 -2.27
N PRO A 141 9.12 7.47 -2.99
CA PRO A 141 10.31 8.01 -2.35
C PRO A 141 9.91 9.18 -1.44
N ALA A 142 10.17 9.07 -0.13
CA ALA A 142 9.68 10.04 0.86
C ALA A 142 10.23 11.47 0.64
N ALA A 143 11.38 11.57 -0.02
CA ALA A 143 11.99 12.83 -0.41
C ALA A 143 11.23 13.57 -1.52
N ARG A 144 10.43 12.88 -2.33
CA ARG A 144 9.68 13.46 -3.46
C ARG A 144 8.27 13.84 -3.06
N PHE A 145 7.47 12.85 -2.67
CA PHE A 145 6.06 13.01 -2.30
C PHE A 145 5.79 12.26 -1.01
N SER A 146 5.08 12.91 -0.09
CA SER A 146 4.88 12.37 1.25
C SER A 146 3.53 12.79 1.80
N MET A 147 2.64 11.82 2.05
CA MET A 147 1.39 12.07 2.76
C MET A 147 1.69 12.44 4.21
N LEU A 148 2.70 11.84 4.84
CA LEU A 148 3.14 12.21 6.19
C LEU A 148 3.49 13.70 6.32
N ARG A 149 4.14 14.30 5.31
CA ARG A 149 4.49 15.73 5.33
C ARG A 149 3.35 16.65 4.90
N GLN A 150 2.51 16.22 3.97
CA GLN A 150 1.51 17.09 3.32
C GLN A 150 0.11 16.95 3.93
N VAL A 151 -0.27 15.75 4.36
CA VAL A 151 -1.62 15.41 4.84
C VAL A 151 -1.62 15.11 6.32
N PHE A 152 -0.58 14.41 6.82
CA PHE A 152 -0.52 13.95 8.20
C PHE A 152 0.63 14.53 9.04
N PRO A 153 0.99 15.82 8.92
CA PRO A 153 2.10 16.37 9.70
C PRO A 153 1.83 16.35 11.20
N MET A 154 0.56 16.34 11.63
CA MET A 154 0.19 16.23 13.05
C MET A 154 0.59 14.89 13.69
N LEU A 155 0.84 13.84 12.89
CA LEU A 155 1.32 12.54 13.40
C LEU A 155 2.83 12.53 13.68
N LEU A 156 3.55 13.59 13.31
CA LEU A 156 5.00 13.71 13.46
C LEU A 156 5.34 14.60 14.65
N GLU A 157 6.31 14.17 15.45
CA GLU A 157 6.87 15.00 16.51
C GLU A 157 7.49 16.27 15.90
N GLY A 158 7.01 17.44 16.37
CA GLY A 158 7.40 18.73 15.82
C GLY A 158 6.93 19.00 14.38
N GLY A 159 6.02 18.19 13.84
CA GLY A 159 5.42 18.38 12.51
C GLY A 159 6.37 18.17 11.33
N LYS A 160 7.53 17.53 11.56
CA LYS A 160 8.60 17.41 10.55
C LYS A 160 9.12 16.00 10.43
N LEU A 161 9.24 15.52 9.18
CA LEU A 161 9.90 14.28 8.85
C LEU A 161 11.31 14.56 8.31
N ARG A 162 12.33 13.97 8.93
CA ARG A 162 13.71 14.03 8.42
C ARG A 162 13.91 12.99 7.33
N VAL A 163 13.70 13.40 6.08
CA VAL A 163 13.82 12.52 4.90
C VAL A 163 15.29 12.29 4.52
N HIS A 164 15.57 11.11 3.97
CA HIS A 164 16.87 10.80 3.35
C HIS A 164 16.65 9.97 2.06
N PRO A 165 17.65 9.86 1.16
CA PRO A 165 17.48 9.23 -0.15
C PRO A 165 17.08 7.74 -0.14
N ARG A 166 17.33 7.05 0.98
CA ARG A 166 17.04 5.61 1.17
C ARG A 166 15.76 5.36 1.98
N MET A 167 14.91 6.38 2.13
CA MET A 167 13.61 6.32 2.80
C MET A 167 12.48 6.26 1.78
N ILE A 168 11.58 5.30 1.99
CA ILE A 168 10.35 5.17 1.20
C ILE A 168 9.12 5.33 2.09
N GLU A 169 8.06 5.95 1.57
CA GLU A 169 6.79 6.05 2.24
C GLU A 169 5.80 5.05 1.66
N SER A 170 5.10 4.32 2.53
CA SER A 170 3.95 3.51 2.13
C SER A 170 2.62 4.16 2.53
N SER A 171 1.63 3.99 1.65
CA SER A 171 0.25 4.40 1.85
C SER A 171 -0.68 3.38 1.20
N ARG A 172 -1.99 3.49 1.47
CA ARG A 172 -3.02 2.67 0.84
C ARG A 172 -2.81 1.15 0.95
N PHE A 173 -2.19 0.70 2.05
CA PHE A 173 -2.12 -0.73 2.37
C PHE A 173 -3.53 -1.26 2.60
N CYS A 174 -3.97 -2.20 1.79
CA CYS A 174 -5.27 -2.84 1.94
C CYS A 174 -5.22 -4.31 1.52
N ILE A 175 -6.05 -5.12 2.19
CA ILE A 175 -6.26 -6.54 1.90
C ILE A 175 -7.77 -6.80 1.85
N ASP A 176 -8.19 -7.56 0.85
CA ASP A 176 -9.51 -8.15 0.77
C ASP A 176 -9.64 -9.25 1.83
N LYS A 177 -10.61 -9.07 2.74
CA LYS A 177 -10.90 -10.00 3.83
C LYS A 177 -11.95 -11.04 3.44
N HIS A 178 -12.59 -10.91 2.27
CA HIS A 178 -13.52 -11.90 1.80
C HIS A 178 -12.77 -13.17 1.35
N GLN A 179 -13.14 -14.31 1.94
CA GLN A 179 -12.80 -15.61 1.39
C GLN A 179 -13.49 -15.73 0.02
N PRO A 180 -12.86 -16.40 -0.98
CA PRO A 180 -13.53 -16.64 -2.25
C PRO A 180 -14.88 -17.27 -1.98
N SER A 181 -15.93 -16.70 -2.57
CA SER A 181 -17.26 -17.30 -2.59
C SER A 181 -17.12 -18.74 -3.09
N PRO A 182 -17.69 -19.74 -2.41
CA PRO A 182 -17.64 -21.10 -2.92
C PRO A 182 -18.29 -21.11 -4.31
N SER A 183 -17.53 -21.54 -5.32
CA SER A 183 -18.06 -21.83 -6.65
C SER A 183 -19.32 -22.69 -6.52
N PRO A 184 -20.37 -22.45 -7.32
CA PRO A 184 -21.61 -23.23 -7.25
C PRO A 184 -21.29 -24.69 -7.61
N GLY A 185 -21.14 -25.53 -6.59
CA GLY A 185 -20.76 -26.94 -6.74
C GLY A 185 -20.05 -27.55 -5.53
N TYR A 186 -19.44 -26.75 -4.65
CA TYR A 186 -18.75 -27.30 -3.47
C TYR A 186 -19.72 -27.48 -2.29
N LYS A 187 -19.92 -28.74 -1.88
CA LYS A 187 -20.68 -29.10 -0.67
C LYS A 187 -20.07 -28.40 0.55
N ARG A 188 -20.90 -27.71 1.33
CA ARG A 188 -20.57 -27.18 2.66
C ARG A 188 -19.99 -28.32 3.52
N LEU A 189 -18.66 -28.38 3.64
CA LEU A 189 -18.04 -29.08 4.76
C LEU A 189 -18.44 -28.30 6.03
N LYS A 190 -18.88 -29.04 7.04
CA LYS A 190 -19.33 -28.52 8.34
C LYS A 190 -18.30 -27.54 8.90
N PRO A 191 -18.70 -26.54 9.72
CA PRO A 191 -17.78 -25.59 10.32
C PRO A 191 -16.82 -26.34 11.26
N ALA A 192 -15.68 -26.77 10.70
CA ALA A 192 -14.64 -27.46 11.43
C ALA A 192 -13.81 -26.40 12.13
N ALA A 193 -14.01 -26.36 13.45
CA ALA A 193 -13.22 -25.66 14.44
C ALA A 193 -13.17 -24.13 14.29
N ILE A 194 -13.32 -23.48 15.43
CA ILE A 194 -12.93 -22.10 15.67
C ILE A 194 -11.56 -21.89 14.99
N ALA A 195 -11.55 -21.25 13.82
CA ALA A 195 -10.32 -20.78 13.23
C ALA A 195 -9.73 -19.83 14.27
N LYS A 196 -8.66 -20.26 14.95
CA LYS A 196 -7.88 -19.39 15.83
C LYS A 196 -7.70 -18.07 15.09
N PRO A 197 -7.88 -16.90 15.73
CA PRO A 197 -7.71 -15.62 15.06
C PRO A 197 -6.31 -15.60 14.45
N SER A 198 -6.22 -15.81 13.13
CA SER A 198 -4.94 -15.98 12.46
C SER A 198 -4.27 -14.62 12.45
N PHE A 199 -3.15 -14.54 13.16
CA PHE A 199 -2.38 -13.37 13.55
C PHE A 199 -2.05 -12.42 12.38
N SER A 200 -2.03 -12.93 11.16
CA SER A 200 -2.15 -12.20 9.90
C SER A 200 -2.52 -13.21 8.81
N SER A 201 -3.48 -12.88 7.95
CA SER A 201 -3.84 -13.75 6.82
C SER A 201 -2.60 -14.00 5.93
N LEU A 202 -2.54 -15.14 5.24
CA LEU A 202 -1.46 -15.42 4.28
C LEU A 202 -1.29 -14.25 3.29
N ARG A 203 -2.39 -13.65 2.84
CA ARG A 203 -2.42 -12.44 1.99
C ARG A 203 -1.66 -11.26 2.61
N THR A 204 -1.88 -11.00 3.89
CA THR A 204 -1.16 -9.94 4.62
C THR A 204 0.35 -10.21 4.65
N ARG A 205 0.77 -11.44 5.01
CA ARG A 205 2.19 -11.78 5.05
C ARG A 205 2.85 -11.73 3.67
N MET A 206 2.18 -12.22 2.64
CA MET A 206 2.63 -12.12 1.25
C MET A 206 2.90 -10.66 0.86
N LEU A 207 1.94 -9.76 1.11
CA LEU A 207 2.09 -8.36 0.73
C LEU A 207 3.17 -7.64 1.56
N LEU A 208 3.24 -7.90 2.88
CA LEU A 208 4.30 -7.35 3.73
C LEU A 208 5.69 -7.81 3.28
N ALA A 209 5.87 -9.10 2.98
CA ALA A 209 7.13 -9.63 2.45
C ALA A 209 7.47 -9.01 1.08
N GLY A 210 6.47 -8.82 0.21
CA GLY A 210 6.60 -8.14 -1.07
C GLY A 210 7.15 -6.72 -0.97
N ILE A 211 6.69 -5.96 0.02
CA ILE A 211 7.21 -4.61 0.30
C ILE A 211 8.70 -4.68 0.61
N ILE A 212 9.13 -5.54 1.53
CA ILE A 212 10.55 -5.64 1.92
C ILE A 212 11.41 -6.10 0.74
N ASP A 213 10.98 -7.13 0.02
CA ASP A 213 11.71 -7.71 -1.12
C ASP A 213 11.95 -6.68 -2.23
N TRP A 214 10.90 -5.92 -2.59
CA TRP A 214 11.03 -4.85 -3.56
C TRP A 214 11.91 -3.70 -3.02
N CYS A 215 11.76 -3.33 -1.75
CA CYS A 215 12.58 -2.27 -1.13
C CYS A 215 14.07 -2.65 -1.10
N LEU A 216 14.41 -3.90 -0.76
CA LEU A 216 15.79 -4.40 -0.79
C LEU A 216 16.36 -4.39 -2.20
N SER A 217 15.56 -4.79 -3.20
CA SER A 217 15.95 -4.77 -4.61
C SER A 217 16.23 -3.36 -5.16
N ASN A 218 15.64 -2.35 -4.52
CA ASN A 218 15.77 -0.93 -4.87
C ASN A 218 16.53 -0.13 -3.80
N GLU A 219 17.32 -0.81 -2.97
CA GLU A 219 18.26 -0.22 -2.01
C GLU A 219 17.64 0.71 -0.95
N TYR A 220 16.35 0.60 -0.67
CA TYR A 220 15.71 1.29 0.47
C TYR A 220 16.07 0.61 1.80
N LEU A 221 16.24 1.40 2.86
CA LEU A 221 16.60 0.92 4.20
C LEU A 221 15.54 1.23 5.26
N GLU A 222 14.70 2.22 5.01
CA GLU A 222 13.69 2.67 5.95
C GLU A 222 12.38 2.89 5.19
N LEU A 223 11.30 2.33 5.75
CA LEU A 223 9.95 2.60 5.31
C LEU A 223 9.24 3.42 6.38
N VAL A 224 8.58 4.50 5.97
CA VAL A 224 7.73 5.32 6.83
C VAL A 224 6.27 5.19 6.41
N THR A 225 5.34 5.28 7.35
CA THR A 225 3.92 5.18 7.05
C THR A 225 3.07 5.90 8.08
N ALA A 226 1.92 6.43 7.64
CA ALA A 226 0.80 6.79 8.50
C ALA A 226 -0.19 5.63 8.52
N THR A 227 -0.56 5.16 9.70
CA THR A 227 -1.44 4.00 9.85
C THR A 227 -2.26 4.08 11.13
N ASP A 228 -3.22 3.17 11.31
CA ASP A 228 -3.98 3.08 12.55
C ASP A 228 -3.28 2.19 13.59
N VAL A 229 -3.60 2.39 14.87
CA VAL A 229 -3.00 1.62 15.99
C VAL A 229 -3.32 0.12 15.94
N ARG A 230 -4.34 -0.31 15.18
CA ARG A 230 -4.66 -1.73 14.96
C ARG A 230 -3.69 -2.33 13.96
N PHE A 231 -3.36 -1.61 12.89
CA PHE A 231 -2.37 -2.05 11.91
C PHE A 231 -0.94 -2.01 12.47
N GLU A 232 -0.57 -1.01 13.27
CA GLU A 232 0.69 -1.03 14.04
C GLU A 232 0.82 -2.31 14.86
N ARG A 233 -0.27 -2.75 15.51
CA ARG A 233 -0.30 -3.99 16.27
C ARG A 233 -0.05 -5.20 15.39
N ILE A 234 -0.67 -5.25 14.21
CA ILE A 234 -0.46 -6.32 13.21
C ILE A 234 1.01 -6.37 12.77
N LEU A 235 1.64 -5.23 12.53
CA LEU A 235 3.06 -5.14 12.16
C LEU A 235 3.97 -5.68 13.27
N ARG A 236 3.75 -5.25 14.52
CA ARG A 236 4.48 -5.77 15.70
C ARG A 236 4.30 -7.28 15.86
N MET A 237 3.07 -7.74 15.71
CA MET A 237 2.71 -9.16 15.73
C MET A 237 3.45 -9.93 14.62
N ALA A 238 3.52 -9.39 13.40
CA ALA A 238 4.27 -10.01 12.30
C ALA A 238 5.80 -9.98 12.45
N GLY A 239 6.35 -9.46 13.56
CA GLY A 239 7.80 -9.37 13.76
C GLY A 239 8.47 -8.21 13.00
N TRP A 240 7.68 -7.21 12.63
CA TRP A 240 8.12 -5.98 11.97
C TRP A 240 7.64 -4.75 12.77
N PRO A 241 8.17 -4.55 13.99
CA PRO A 241 7.70 -3.49 14.87
C PRO A 241 8.06 -2.10 14.32
N MET A 242 7.14 -1.17 14.49
CA MET A 242 7.30 0.21 14.08
C MET A 242 7.90 1.06 15.20
N LYS A 243 8.86 1.92 14.87
CA LYS A 243 9.29 3.03 15.74
C LYS A 243 8.36 4.22 15.49
N ARG A 244 7.55 4.59 16.47
CA ARG A 244 6.65 5.74 16.35
C ARG A 244 7.45 7.04 16.11
N LEU A 245 6.95 7.87 15.21
CA LEU A 245 7.53 9.17 14.85
C LEU A 245 6.82 10.35 15.55
N GLY A 246 5.78 10.07 16.33
CA GLY A 246 5.00 11.03 17.09
C GLY A 246 3.93 10.34 17.94
N PRO A 247 3.09 11.10 18.66
CA PRO A 247 2.03 10.55 19.48
C PRO A 247 0.89 9.94 18.63
N VAL A 248 0.10 9.08 19.26
CA VAL A 248 -1.19 8.66 18.67
C VAL A 248 -2.11 9.88 18.63
N THR A 249 -2.72 10.12 17.48
CA THR A 249 -3.67 11.22 17.26
C THR A 249 -4.94 10.67 16.63
N VAL A 250 -6.10 11.13 17.06
CA VAL A 250 -7.36 10.77 16.41
C VAL A 250 -7.50 11.61 15.15
N ILE A 251 -7.60 10.95 14.00
CA ILE A 251 -7.92 11.58 12.72
C ILE A 251 -9.29 11.06 12.31
N ASN A 252 -10.24 11.99 12.17
CA ASN A 252 -11.67 11.69 12.07
C ASN A 252 -12.13 10.85 13.26
N GLU A 253 -12.30 9.54 13.07
CA GLU A 253 -12.73 8.58 14.11
C GLU A 253 -11.68 7.49 14.38
N THR A 254 -10.49 7.61 13.81
CA THR A 254 -9.45 6.56 13.86
C THR A 254 -8.22 7.02 14.64
N GLU A 255 -7.88 6.27 15.70
CA GLU A 255 -6.58 6.39 16.38
C GLU A 255 -5.44 6.05 15.42
N SER A 256 -4.74 7.10 15.00
CA SER A 256 -3.73 7.06 13.95
C SER A 256 -2.35 7.38 14.51
N VAL A 257 -1.33 6.83 13.87
CA VAL A 257 0.07 6.96 14.28
C VAL A 257 0.97 6.94 13.05
N ALA A 258 2.01 7.78 13.06
CA ALA A 258 3.10 7.67 12.11
C ALA A 258 4.25 6.86 12.70
N GLY A 259 4.92 6.09 11.88
CA GLY A 259 6.14 5.44 12.32
C GLY A 259 7.05 4.98 11.21
N SER A 260 8.26 4.59 11.61
CA SER A 260 9.28 4.05 10.73
C SER A 260 9.57 2.59 11.01
N LEU A 261 9.94 1.89 9.95
CA LEU A 261 10.08 0.45 9.85
C LEU A 261 11.39 0.13 9.14
N GLU A 262 12.19 -0.74 9.75
CA GLU A 262 13.46 -1.19 9.17
C GLU A 262 13.21 -2.05 7.93
N ILE A 263 13.96 -1.80 6.86
CA ILE A 263 14.05 -2.70 5.70
C ILE A 263 15.37 -3.47 5.78
N SER A 264 15.28 -4.77 6.05
CA SER A 264 16.45 -5.64 6.06
C SER A 264 16.12 -7.06 5.65
N LYS A 265 17.15 -7.82 5.25
CA LYS A 265 17.01 -9.25 4.94
C LYS A 265 16.45 -10.03 6.14
N ALA A 266 16.87 -9.68 7.36
CA ALA A 266 16.36 -10.33 8.57
C ALA A 266 14.85 -10.11 8.76
N VAL A 267 14.34 -8.91 8.46
CA VAL A 267 12.90 -8.61 8.45
C VAL A 267 12.19 -9.43 7.37
N PHE A 268 12.73 -9.47 6.16
CA PHE A 268 12.16 -10.25 5.05
C PHE A 268 12.02 -11.74 5.40
N GLU A 269 13.08 -12.36 5.97
CA GLU A 269 13.07 -13.77 6.37
C GLU A 269 12.00 -14.08 7.44
N ARG A 270 11.68 -13.12 8.31
CA ARG A 270 10.59 -13.27 9.31
C ARG A 270 9.21 -13.16 8.69
N LEU A 271 9.03 -12.27 7.71
CA LEU A 271 7.72 -11.98 7.11
C LEU A 271 7.35 -12.95 6.00
N ARG A 272 8.33 -13.49 5.26
CA ARG A 272 8.07 -14.32 4.09
C ARG A 272 7.32 -15.59 4.51
N PRO A 273 6.13 -15.85 3.94
CA PRO A 273 5.48 -17.13 4.13
C PRO A 273 6.22 -18.24 3.36
N GLU A 274 5.96 -19.48 3.72
CA GLU A 274 6.33 -20.62 2.92
C GLU A 274 5.76 -20.50 1.50
N GLY A 275 6.53 -20.89 0.49
CA GLY A 275 6.12 -20.76 -0.92
C GLY A 275 6.21 -19.34 -1.50
N TYR A 276 6.65 -18.34 -0.72
CA TYR A 276 6.91 -17.00 -1.26
C TYR A 276 7.94 -17.04 -2.38
N ARG A 277 7.62 -16.43 -3.53
CA ARG A 277 8.51 -16.33 -4.69
C ARG A 277 9.08 -14.92 -4.79
N PRO A 278 10.40 -14.72 -4.58
CA PRO A 278 10.99 -13.39 -4.61
C PRO A 278 10.98 -12.75 -5.99
N PHE A 279 10.84 -11.43 -6.01
CA PHE A 279 11.12 -10.63 -7.21
C PHE A 279 12.59 -10.82 -7.65
N LEU A 280 13.49 -10.96 -6.68
CA LEU A 280 14.92 -11.16 -6.90
C LEU A 280 15.26 -12.42 -7.73
N ALA A 281 14.50 -13.51 -7.58
CA ALA A 281 14.77 -14.76 -8.29
C ALA A 281 14.62 -14.63 -9.82
N LEU A 282 13.84 -13.64 -10.29
CA LEU A 282 13.64 -13.35 -11.71
C LEU A 282 14.86 -12.70 -12.37
N THR A 283 15.84 -12.23 -11.59
CA THR A 283 17.07 -11.61 -12.14
C THR A 283 18.24 -12.58 -12.27
N THR A 284 18.28 -13.67 -11.48
CA THR A 284 19.44 -14.57 -11.44
C THR A 284 19.39 -15.67 -12.52
N GLN A 285 18.20 -16.08 -12.97
CA GLN A 285 18.07 -17.14 -13.98
C GLN A 285 18.54 -16.77 -15.40
N GLN A 286 18.82 -15.50 -15.70
CA GLN A 286 19.31 -15.07 -17.02
C GLN A 286 20.80 -14.74 -17.10
N ARG A 287 21.56 -14.82 -15.99
CA ARG A 287 23.03 -14.64 -16.04
C ARG A 287 23.80 -15.92 -16.35
N ALA A 288 23.12 -17.06 -16.49
CA ALA A 288 23.73 -18.35 -16.80
C ALA A 288 23.57 -18.78 -18.26
N SER A 289 23.00 -17.93 -19.13
CA SER A 289 22.84 -18.21 -20.56
C SER A 289 23.32 -17.01 -21.38
N SER A 290 24.64 -16.82 -21.40
CA SER A 290 25.37 -16.02 -22.37
C SER A 290 26.81 -16.50 -22.40
#